data_AF-A0A2G9UL36-F1
#
_entry.id   AF-A0A2G9UL36-F1
#
_cell.length_a   1.000
_cell.length_b   1.000
_cell.length_c   1.000
_cell.angle_alpha   90.00
_cell.angle_beta   90.00
_cell.angle_gamma   90.00
#
_symmetry.space_group_name_H-M   'P 1'
#
loop_
_entity.id
_entity.type
_entity.pdbx_description
1 polymer ?
#
loop_
_entity_poly.entity_id
_entity_poly.type
_entity_poly.pdbx_seq_one_letter_code
_entity_poly.pdbx_strand_id
1 'polypeptide(L)'
;MANDDSEKIDSGNGTFVNPFDYSPKEKSAIIWAVAIGTILGTFPINYAYIKYGARWPFFISGMMSVLSTAFIPFAAQLGLPFLLVFRFIQLCSSDFGWRAAFYFHAGFGFLVFCLWILFYQDDPQLHPSVSEKELEKIQRDKTQAHIERDSFVPYKAILQNKVILVVWCNAFVEMVTVTLLLVYAPIYFHVVLGYDIPTTAAVG
;
A
#
# COMPACT_ATOMS: atom_id res chain seq x y z
N MET A 1 -17.93 -1.72 -15.39
CA MET A 1 -16.79 -1.15 -16.14
C MET A 1 -16.58 -1.75 -17.54
N ALA A 2 -17.30 -2.80 -17.96
CA ALA A 2 -17.10 -3.41 -19.29
C ALA A 2 -17.88 -2.76 -20.44
N ASN A 3 -18.80 -1.82 -20.18
CA ASN A 3 -19.65 -1.19 -21.20
C ASN A 3 -19.70 0.33 -20.99
N ASP A 4 -18.52 0.98 -20.94
CA ASP A 4 -18.45 2.43 -21.02
C ASP A 4 -18.07 2.82 -22.45
N ASP A 5 -19.05 3.33 -23.19
CA ASP A 5 -18.94 3.60 -24.63
C ASP A 5 -18.45 5.02 -24.93
N SER A 6 -18.17 5.84 -23.90
CA SER A 6 -17.92 7.28 -24.04
C SER A 6 -16.53 7.66 -24.59
N GLU A 7 -15.58 6.74 -24.62
CA GLU A 7 -14.18 6.98 -25.05
C GLU A 7 -13.68 5.98 -26.09
N LYS A 8 -14.52 5.60 -27.06
CA LYS A 8 -14.04 4.75 -28.15
C LYS A 8 -13.22 5.57 -29.16
N ILE A 9 -11.98 5.17 -29.37
CA ILE A 9 -11.10 5.75 -30.39
C ILE A 9 -11.22 4.93 -31.67
N ASP A 10 -11.27 5.62 -32.81
CA ASP A 10 -11.27 4.98 -34.12
C ASP A 10 -9.88 4.38 -34.41
N SER A 11 -9.81 3.06 -34.57
CA SER A 11 -8.56 2.36 -34.91
C SER A 11 -8.07 2.61 -36.34
N GLY A 12 -8.71 3.51 -37.11
CA GLY A 12 -8.33 3.81 -38.50
C GLY A 12 -8.75 2.72 -39.50
N ASN A 13 -9.48 1.70 -39.04
CA ASN A 13 -10.05 0.62 -39.83
C ASN A 13 -11.59 0.56 -39.69
N GLY A 14 -12.23 1.63 -39.18
CA GLY A 14 -13.67 1.73 -38.98
C GLY A 14 -14.20 0.99 -37.75
N THR A 15 -13.31 0.50 -36.89
CA THR A 15 -13.63 -0.15 -35.62
C THR A 15 -13.32 0.78 -34.45
N PHE A 16 -14.31 0.95 -33.57
CA PHE A 16 -14.22 1.74 -32.35
C PHE A 16 -13.74 0.86 -31.20
N VAL A 17 -12.53 1.09 -30.70
CA VAL A 17 -11.95 0.33 -29.56
C VAL A 17 -11.92 1.18 -28.31
N ASN A 18 -12.25 0.59 -27.16
CA ASN A 18 -12.08 1.25 -25.87
C ASN A 18 -10.61 1.02 -25.41
N PRO A 19 -9.82 2.08 -25.18
CA PRO A 19 -8.40 1.97 -24.79
C PRO A 19 -8.17 1.23 -23.46
N PHE A 20 -9.21 1.08 -22.64
CA PHE A 20 -9.16 0.47 -21.32
C PHE A 20 -9.80 -0.92 -21.25
N ASP A 21 -10.23 -1.47 -22.39
CA ASP A 21 -10.82 -2.81 -22.45
C ASP A 21 -9.74 -3.89 -22.43
N TYR A 22 -9.11 -4.05 -21.26
CA TYR A 22 -8.14 -5.11 -21.04
C TYR A 22 -8.85 -6.47 -20.95
N SER A 23 -8.30 -7.44 -21.67
CA SER A 23 -8.66 -8.85 -21.57
C SER A 23 -8.54 -9.35 -20.12
N PRO A 24 -9.36 -10.32 -19.69
CA PRO A 24 -9.22 -10.96 -18.38
C PRO A 24 -7.80 -11.48 -18.11
N LYS A 25 -7.08 -11.90 -19.17
CA LYS A 25 -5.69 -12.35 -19.08
C LYS A 25 -4.74 -11.20 -18.77
N GLU A 26 -4.92 -10.04 -19.39
CA GLU A 26 -4.09 -8.85 -19.18
C GLU A 26 -4.30 -8.28 -17.78
N LYS A 27 -5.56 -8.19 -17.32
CA LYS A 27 -5.89 -7.80 -15.94
C LYS A 27 -5.25 -8.73 -14.91
N SER A 28 -5.33 -10.03 -15.15
CA SER A 28 -4.69 -11.03 -14.28
C SER A 28 -3.16 -10.87 -14.29
N ALA A 29 -2.55 -10.65 -15.46
CA ALA A 29 -1.10 -10.46 -15.58
C ALA A 29 -0.61 -9.22 -14.81
N ILE A 30 -1.35 -8.11 -14.84
CA ILE A 30 -1.05 -6.90 -14.06
C ILE A 30 -1.06 -7.22 -12.55
N ILE A 31 -2.08 -7.94 -12.07
CA ILE A 31 -2.19 -8.33 -10.64
C ILE A 31 -1.03 -9.24 -10.24
N TRP A 32 -0.68 -10.23 -11.07
CA TRP A 32 0.45 -11.11 -10.83
C TRP A 32 1.79 -10.35 -10.81
N ALA A 33 1.97 -9.36 -11.68
CA ALA A 33 3.18 -8.53 -11.70
C ALA A 33 3.36 -7.76 -10.37
N VAL A 34 2.28 -7.20 -9.83
CA VAL A 34 2.30 -6.52 -8.51
C VAL A 34 2.67 -7.50 -7.39
N ALA A 35 2.09 -8.70 -7.40
CA ALA A 35 2.39 -9.72 -6.39
C ALA A 35 3.86 -10.16 -6.44
N ILE A 36 4.39 -10.44 -7.63
CA ILE A 36 5.79 -10.82 -7.83
C ILE A 36 6.73 -9.68 -7.38
N GLY A 37 6.43 -8.43 -7.77
CA GLY A 37 7.21 -7.26 -7.35
C GLY A 37 7.26 -7.09 -5.83
N THR A 38 6.13 -7.33 -5.16
CA THR A 38 6.06 -7.29 -3.68
C THR A 38 6.92 -8.36 -3.04
N ILE A 39 6.87 -9.60 -3.55
CA ILE A 39 7.68 -10.71 -3.03
C ILE A 39 9.17 -10.42 -3.21
N LEU A 40 9.58 -9.99 -4.41
CA LEU A 40 10.99 -9.67 -4.70
C LEU A 40 11.48 -8.47 -3.90
N GLY A 41 10.64 -7.45 -3.68
CA GLY A 41 10.98 -6.29 -2.87
C GLY A 41 11.10 -6.59 -1.38
N THR A 42 10.40 -7.61 -0.88
CA THR A 42 10.38 -7.93 0.57
C THR A 42 11.75 -8.36 1.09
N PHE A 43 12.49 -9.21 0.37
CA PHE A 43 13.80 -9.70 0.83
C PHE A 43 14.88 -8.61 0.99
N PRO A 44 15.13 -7.73 0.01
CA PRO A 44 16.13 -6.67 0.17
C PRO A 44 15.71 -5.64 1.23
N ILE A 45 14.41 -5.34 1.37
CA ILE A 45 13.91 -4.45 2.42
C ILE A 45 14.13 -5.09 3.80
N ASN A 46 13.84 -6.38 3.95
CA ASN A 46 14.05 -7.10 5.21
C ASN A 46 15.54 -7.16 5.58
N TYR A 47 16.42 -7.43 4.61
CA TYR A 47 17.86 -7.35 4.81
C TYR A 47 18.32 -5.97 5.27
N ALA A 48 17.83 -4.90 4.62
CA ALA A 48 18.15 -3.53 5.00
C ALA A 48 17.63 -3.19 6.40
N TYR A 49 16.44 -3.69 6.77
CA TYR A 49 15.86 -3.53 8.11
C TYR A 49 16.72 -4.16 9.20
N ILE A 50 17.17 -5.40 8.98
CA ILE A 50 18.03 -6.10 9.95
C ILE A 50 19.36 -5.36 10.09
N LYS A 51 19.99 -4.96 8.97
CA LYS A 51 21.35 -4.42 8.98
C LYS A 51 21.45 -2.94 9.38
N TYR A 52 20.54 -2.10 8.90
CA TYR A 52 20.61 -0.64 9.06
C TYR A 52 19.58 -0.08 10.04
N GLY A 53 18.74 -0.94 10.64
CA GLY A 53 17.60 -0.51 11.44
C GLY A 53 16.40 -0.15 10.58
N ALA A 54 15.32 0.28 11.23
CA ALA A 54 14.06 0.61 10.58
C ALA A 54 14.07 2.03 9.99
N ARG A 55 14.83 2.97 10.59
CA ARG A 55 14.77 4.39 10.23
C ARG A 55 15.07 4.63 8.74
N TRP A 56 16.16 4.08 8.21
CA TRP A 56 16.50 4.30 6.80
C TRP A 56 15.54 3.62 5.81
N PRO A 57 15.17 2.33 5.97
CA PRO A 57 14.18 1.68 5.12
C PRO A 57 12.82 2.38 5.10
N PHE A 58 12.30 2.80 6.26
CA PHE A 58 11.01 3.50 6.35
C PHE A 58 11.07 4.90 5.73
N PHE A 59 12.19 5.61 5.91
CA PHE A 59 12.40 6.92 5.30
C PHE A 59 12.43 6.82 3.77
N ILE A 60 13.21 5.87 3.22
CA ILE A 60 13.33 5.67 1.78
C ILE A 60 11.99 5.20 1.17
N SER A 61 11.29 4.25 1.80
CA SER A 61 9.99 3.78 1.30
C SER A 61 8.94 4.90 1.33
N GLY A 62 8.93 5.71 2.39
CA GLY A 62 8.09 6.90 2.50
C GLY A 62 8.39 7.91 1.39
N MET A 63 9.65 8.24 1.15
CA MET A 63 10.06 9.14 0.06
C MET A 63 9.71 8.59 -1.32
N MET A 64 9.94 7.29 -1.57
CA MET A 64 9.56 6.64 -2.82
C MET A 64 8.04 6.68 -3.03
N SER A 65 7.25 6.46 -1.98
CA SER A 65 5.79 6.55 -2.04
C SER A 65 5.33 7.98 -2.31
N VAL A 66 5.91 8.98 -1.65
CA VAL A 66 5.62 10.40 -1.89
C VAL A 66 6.00 10.81 -3.31
N LEU A 67 7.17 10.42 -3.80
CA LEU A 67 7.62 10.69 -5.16
C LEU A 67 6.71 10.03 -6.19
N SER A 68 6.35 8.75 -5.97
CA SER A 68 5.41 8.03 -6.83
C SER A 68 4.06 8.73 -6.86
N THR A 69 3.52 9.11 -5.69
CA THR A 69 2.24 9.81 -5.56
C THR A 69 2.27 11.20 -6.21
N ALA A 70 3.37 11.94 -6.05
CA ALA A 70 3.56 13.23 -6.70
C ALA A 70 3.73 13.12 -8.22
N PHE A 71 4.22 11.98 -8.71
CA PHE A 71 4.37 11.69 -10.14
C PHE A 71 3.05 11.27 -10.80
N ILE A 72 2.06 10.78 -10.05
CA ILE A 72 0.71 10.42 -10.56
C ILE A 72 0.06 11.57 -11.38
N PRO A 73 -0.04 12.82 -10.91
CA PRO A 73 -0.62 13.92 -11.70
C PRO A 73 0.23 14.34 -12.91
N PHE A 74 1.52 14.02 -12.96
CA PHE A 74 2.38 14.26 -14.13
C PHE A 74 2.21 13.14 -15.17
N ALA A 75 2.22 11.88 -14.73
CA ALA A 75 1.91 10.72 -15.57
C ALA A 75 0.48 10.81 -16.14
N ALA A 76 -0.43 11.45 -15.41
CA ALA A 76 -1.78 11.74 -15.87
C ALA A 76 -1.82 12.64 -17.13
N GLN A 77 -0.82 13.48 -17.36
CA GLN A 77 -0.82 14.44 -18.48
C GLN A 77 -0.54 13.79 -19.85
N LEU A 78 -0.10 12.52 -19.86
CA LEU A 78 0.25 11.76 -21.08
C LEU A 78 -0.91 10.96 -21.69
N GLY A 79 -2.11 10.98 -21.09
CA GLY A 79 -3.27 10.24 -21.63
C GLY A 79 -4.40 9.91 -20.64
N LEU A 80 -4.43 10.57 -19.47
CA LEU A 80 -5.49 10.54 -18.47
C LEU A 80 -6.49 11.75 -18.50
N PRO A 81 -6.54 12.64 -19.51
CA PRO A 81 -7.15 13.97 -19.36
C PRO A 81 -8.68 13.98 -19.27
N PHE A 82 -9.41 12.97 -19.76
CA PHE A 82 -10.88 12.95 -19.70
C PHE A 82 -11.44 12.42 -18.36
N LEU A 83 -10.78 11.42 -17.77
CA LEU A 83 -11.17 10.78 -16.51
C LEU A 83 -10.95 11.72 -15.30
N LEU A 84 -9.92 12.58 -15.37
CA LEU A 84 -9.73 13.67 -14.43
C LEU A 84 -10.76 14.80 -14.58
N VAL A 85 -11.27 15.07 -15.79
CA VAL A 85 -12.26 16.13 -16.03
C VAL A 85 -13.61 15.81 -15.38
N PHE A 86 -14.12 14.58 -15.46
CA PHE A 86 -15.41 14.20 -14.83
C PHE A 86 -15.37 14.12 -13.30
N ARG A 87 -14.27 13.60 -12.73
CA ARG A 87 -14.08 13.53 -11.26
C ARG A 87 -13.87 14.92 -10.63
N PHE A 88 -13.34 15.87 -11.42
CA PHE A 88 -13.13 17.26 -11.04
C PHE A 88 -14.41 18.11 -11.11
N ILE A 89 -15.34 17.84 -12.03
CA ILE A 89 -16.59 18.60 -12.17
C ILE A 89 -17.62 18.24 -11.09
N GLN A 90 -17.77 16.96 -10.73
CA GLN A 90 -18.82 16.50 -9.79
C GLN A 90 -18.62 16.94 -8.33
N LEU A 91 -17.41 17.36 -7.96
CA LEU A 91 -17.09 17.79 -6.60
C LEU A 91 -16.85 19.31 -6.46
N CYS A 92 -16.99 20.05 -7.57
CA CYS A 92 -16.89 21.51 -7.65
C CYS A 92 -18.17 22.26 -7.23
N SER A 93 -19.17 21.59 -6.65
CA SER A 93 -20.36 22.27 -6.11
C SER A 93 -20.16 22.87 -4.71
N SER A 94 -18.94 22.87 -4.16
CA SER A 94 -18.63 23.55 -2.89
C SER A 94 -17.28 24.28 -2.95
N ASP A 95 -17.21 25.46 -2.35
CA ASP A 95 -16.10 26.43 -2.51
C ASP A 95 -14.74 25.98 -1.92
N PHE A 96 -14.67 24.83 -1.22
CA PHE A 96 -13.42 24.27 -0.68
C PHE A 96 -13.12 22.81 -1.11
N GLY A 97 -14.11 22.08 -1.64
CA GLY A 97 -13.98 20.81 -2.38
C GLY A 97 -13.17 19.67 -1.74
N TRP A 98 -12.84 18.65 -2.54
CA TRP A 98 -11.99 17.50 -2.17
C TRP A 98 -10.53 17.87 -1.99
N ARG A 99 -10.06 18.86 -2.76
CA ARG A 99 -8.65 19.26 -2.80
C ARG A 99 -8.15 19.56 -1.39
N ALA A 100 -8.98 20.18 -0.55
CA ALA A 100 -8.69 20.42 0.85
C ALA A 100 -8.41 19.14 1.66
N ALA A 101 -9.15 18.05 1.45
CA ALA A 101 -8.92 16.78 2.14
C ALA A 101 -7.57 16.16 1.74
N PHE A 102 -7.17 16.25 0.46
CA PHE A 102 -5.87 15.77 0.00
C PHE A 102 -4.73 16.65 0.51
N TYR A 103 -4.86 17.98 0.50
CA TYR A 103 -3.86 18.88 1.06
C TYR A 103 -3.75 18.75 2.59
N PHE A 104 -4.87 18.59 3.29
CA PHE A 104 -4.89 18.32 4.73
C PHE A 104 -4.21 17.00 5.04
N HIS A 105 -4.55 15.93 4.32
CA HIS A 105 -3.94 14.61 4.52
C HIS A 105 -2.44 14.63 4.20
N ALA A 106 -2.02 15.30 3.13
CA ALA A 106 -0.61 15.48 2.77
C ALA A 106 0.16 16.31 3.81
N GLY A 107 -0.43 17.42 4.28
CA GLY A 107 0.17 18.27 5.32
C GLY A 107 0.27 17.56 6.66
N PHE A 108 -0.78 16.85 7.07
CA PHE A 108 -0.77 16.02 8.28
C PHE A 108 0.26 14.89 8.19
N GLY A 109 0.30 14.16 7.07
CA GLY A 109 1.30 13.12 6.82
C GLY A 109 2.72 13.66 6.85
N PHE A 110 2.97 14.81 6.22
CA PHE A 110 4.27 15.49 6.26
C PHE A 110 4.67 15.88 7.69
N LEU A 111 3.74 16.46 8.46
CA LEU A 111 3.98 16.82 9.86
C LEU A 111 4.31 15.58 10.71
N VAL A 112 3.53 14.51 10.59
CA VAL A 112 3.77 13.25 11.30
C VAL A 112 5.13 12.65 10.90
N PHE A 113 5.48 12.71 9.61
CA PHE A 113 6.79 12.23 9.13
C PHE A 113 7.95 13.08 9.66
N CYS A 114 7.81 14.41 9.70
CA CYS A 114 8.80 15.29 10.32
C CYS A 114 8.96 14.97 11.82
N LEU A 115 7.86 14.79 12.55
CA LEU A 115 7.91 14.38 13.96
C LEU A 115 8.62 13.03 14.11
N TRP A 116 8.31 12.06 13.25
CA TRP A 116 8.99 10.76 13.26
C TRP A 116 10.49 10.90 12.99
N ILE A 117 10.93 11.69 12.01
CA ILE A 117 12.37 11.92 11.76
C ILE A 117 13.07 12.55 12.97
N LEU A 118 12.40 13.45 13.69
CA LEU A 118 12.98 14.16 14.82
C LEU A 118 13.04 13.30 16.09
N PHE A 119 12.02 12.46 16.34
CA PHE A 119 11.89 11.72 17.59
C PHE A 119 12.23 10.23 17.49
N TYR A 120 12.15 9.60 16.32
CA TYR A 120 12.38 8.16 16.18
C TYR A 120 13.86 7.81 16.09
N GLN A 121 14.37 6.99 17.01
CA GLN A 121 15.75 6.47 16.96
C GLN A 121 15.70 4.94 16.93
N ASP A 122 16.50 4.34 16.05
CA ASP A 122 16.60 2.87 15.95
C ASP A 122 17.32 2.25 17.16
N ASP A 123 18.31 2.96 17.74
CA ASP A 123 19.08 2.47 18.86
C ASP A 123 18.62 3.13 20.17
N PRO A 124 18.05 2.37 21.11
CA PRO A 124 17.66 2.91 22.41
C PRO A 124 18.87 3.42 23.21
N GLN A 125 20.11 2.96 22.94
CA GLN A 125 21.32 3.45 23.62
C GLN A 125 21.63 4.91 23.27
N LEU A 126 21.21 5.35 22.09
CA LEU A 126 21.49 6.69 21.57
C LEU A 126 20.32 7.66 21.80
N HIS A 127 19.18 7.16 22.32
CA HIS A 127 17.97 7.95 22.43
C HIS A 127 17.97 8.77 23.74
N PRO A 128 17.85 10.11 23.68
CA PRO A 128 18.02 10.97 24.85
C PRO A 128 16.96 10.79 25.94
N SER A 129 15.77 10.31 25.59
CA SER A 129 14.68 10.06 26.55
C SER A 129 14.67 8.65 27.14
N VAL A 130 15.64 7.78 26.79
CA VAL A 130 15.72 6.42 27.35
C VAL A 130 16.57 6.44 28.62
N SER A 131 15.98 6.03 29.74
CA SER A 131 16.69 5.92 31.01
C SER A 131 17.53 4.64 31.09
N GLU A 132 18.56 4.61 31.95
CA GLU A 132 19.39 3.41 32.14
C GLU A 132 18.58 2.19 32.58
N LYS A 133 17.60 2.37 33.47
CA LYS A 133 16.71 1.29 33.94
C LYS A 133 15.83 0.74 32.81
N GLU A 134 15.35 1.61 31.94
CA GLU A 134 14.58 1.22 30.77
C GLU A 134 15.48 0.51 29.74
N LEU A 135 16.69 1.04 29.52
CA LEU A 135 17.67 0.44 28.61
C LEU A 135 18.04 -0.98 29.05
N GLU A 136 18.32 -1.18 30.33
CA GLU A 136 18.59 -2.49 30.90
C GLU A 136 17.41 -3.43 30.67
N LYS A 137 16.16 -2.97 30.90
CA LYS A 137 14.96 -3.76 30.64
C LYS A 137 14.78 -4.11 29.17
N ILE A 138 15.11 -3.22 28.23
CA ILE A 138 15.02 -3.43 26.78
C ILE A 138 16.10 -4.40 26.30
N GLN A 139 17.29 -4.36 26.89
CA GLN A 139 18.44 -5.16 26.48
C GLN A 139 18.54 -6.51 27.20
N ARG A 140 17.77 -6.67 28.28
CA ARG A 140 17.69 -7.93 29.01
C ARG A 140 17.34 -9.09 28.05
N ASP A 141 18.04 -10.21 28.24
CA ASP A 141 17.86 -11.45 27.47
C ASP A 141 18.23 -11.36 25.98
N LYS A 142 18.80 -10.23 25.50
CA LYS A 142 19.34 -10.10 24.14
C LYS A 142 20.83 -10.47 24.10
N THR A 143 21.26 -11.16 23.04
CA THR A 143 22.69 -11.38 22.81
C THR A 143 23.35 -10.13 22.23
N GLN A 144 24.67 -9.99 22.39
CA GLN A 144 25.42 -8.85 21.82
C GLN A 144 25.20 -8.72 20.30
N ALA A 145 25.15 -9.84 19.58
CA ALA A 145 24.84 -9.86 18.16
C ALA A 145 23.44 -9.32 17.82
N HIS A 146 22.45 -9.47 18.71
CA HIS A 146 21.13 -8.84 18.53
C HIS A 146 21.14 -7.34 18.82
N ILE A 147 22.00 -6.89 19.74
CA ILE A 147 22.16 -5.46 20.07
C ILE A 147 22.88 -4.73 18.92
N GLU A 148 23.96 -5.32 18.42
CA GLU A 148 24.77 -4.78 17.32
C GLU A 148 24.20 -5.07 15.93
N ARG A 149 23.06 -5.77 15.85
CA ARG A 149 22.40 -6.18 14.59
C ARG A 149 23.27 -7.08 13.67
N ASP A 150 24.18 -7.85 14.26
CA ASP A 150 25.07 -8.81 13.58
C ASP A 150 24.59 -10.27 13.73
N SER A 151 23.32 -10.48 14.09
CA SER A 151 22.77 -11.83 14.26
C SER A 151 22.45 -12.48 12.91
N PHE A 152 22.97 -13.69 12.69
CA PHE A 152 22.56 -14.53 11.56
C PHE A 152 21.09 -14.95 11.69
N VAL A 153 20.30 -14.77 10.62
CA VAL A 153 18.90 -15.21 10.56
C VAL A 153 18.79 -16.61 9.95
N PRO A 154 18.35 -17.63 10.72
CA PRO A 154 18.28 -19.00 10.25
C PRO A 154 17.00 -19.25 9.42
N TYR A 155 16.93 -18.66 8.21
CA TYR A 155 15.76 -18.76 7.32
C TYR A 155 15.26 -20.19 7.09
N LYS A 156 16.18 -21.16 6.94
CA LYS A 156 15.82 -22.56 6.75
C LYS A 156 15.09 -23.15 7.96
N ALA A 157 15.55 -22.83 9.18
CA ALA A 157 14.91 -23.31 10.40
C ALA A 157 13.53 -22.66 10.60
N ILE A 158 13.39 -21.39 10.23
CA ILE A 158 12.10 -20.66 10.24
C ILE A 158 11.10 -21.35 9.31
N LEU A 159 11.51 -21.64 8.07
CA LEU A 159 10.65 -22.30 7.07
C LEU A 159 10.23 -23.73 7.45
N GLN A 160 10.99 -24.39 8.33
CA GLN A 160 10.70 -25.76 8.78
C GLN A 160 9.95 -25.80 10.12
N ASN A 161 9.80 -24.66 10.81
CA ASN A 161 9.16 -24.61 12.11
C ASN A 161 7.63 -24.71 11.97
N LYS A 162 7.04 -25.74 12.58
CA LYS A 162 5.59 -26.01 12.52
C LYS A 162 4.73 -24.87 13.07
N VAL A 163 5.16 -24.22 14.15
CA VAL A 163 4.40 -23.11 14.75
C VAL A 163 4.34 -21.95 13.77
N ILE A 164 5.46 -21.61 13.14
CA ILE A 164 5.54 -20.54 12.15
C ILE A 164 4.66 -20.86 10.93
N LEU A 165 4.72 -22.10 10.43
CA LEU A 165 3.89 -22.52 9.30
C LEU A 165 2.38 -22.45 9.63
N VAL A 166 1.97 -22.78 10.85
CA VAL A 166 0.57 -22.64 11.30
C VAL A 166 0.16 -21.17 11.36
N VAL A 167 1.01 -20.30 11.91
CA VAL A 167 0.75 -18.85 11.95
C VAL A 167 0.60 -18.28 10.55
N TRP A 168 1.46 -18.67 9.61
CA TRP A 168 1.36 -18.24 8.21
C TRP A 168 0.13 -18.78 7.50
N CYS A 169 -0.25 -20.04 7.75
CA CYS A 169 -1.48 -20.60 7.23
C CYS A 169 -2.70 -19.82 7.74
N ASN A 170 -2.73 -19.49 9.04
CA ASN A 170 -3.78 -18.66 9.61
C ASN A 170 -3.84 -17.28 8.96
N ALA A 171 -2.71 -16.59 8.87
CA ALA A 171 -2.64 -15.27 8.22
C ALA A 171 -3.06 -15.32 6.75
N PHE A 172 -2.72 -16.39 6.03
CA PHE A 172 -3.17 -16.61 4.65
C PHE A 172 -4.69 -16.77 4.57
N VAL A 173 -5.28 -17.62 5.42
CA VAL A 173 -6.74 -17.83 5.46
C VAL A 173 -7.44 -16.53 5.80
N GLU A 174 -6.97 -15.80 6.80
CA GLU A 174 -7.50 -14.49 7.19
C GLU A 174 -7.47 -13.49 6.02
N MET A 175 -6.32 -13.35 5.35
CA MET A 175 -6.17 -12.46 4.20
C MET A 175 -7.10 -12.84 3.03
N VAL A 176 -7.23 -14.13 2.74
CA VAL A 176 -8.13 -14.63 1.70
C VAL A 176 -9.59 -14.34 2.09
N THR A 177 -10.00 -14.63 3.32
CA THR A 177 -11.35 -14.37 3.80
C THR A 177 -11.71 -12.90 3.72
N VAL A 178 -10.84 -12.01 4.21
CA VAL A 178 -11.08 -10.56 4.15
C VAL A 178 -11.15 -10.08 2.70
N THR A 179 -10.24 -10.52 1.83
CA THR A 179 -10.25 -10.13 0.41
C THR A 179 -11.51 -10.62 -0.30
N LEU A 180 -11.93 -11.86 -0.04
CA LEU A 180 -13.18 -12.41 -0.60
C LEU A 180 -14.38 -11.59 -0.15
N LEU A 181 -14.48 -11.29 1.15
CA LEU A 181 -15.57 -10.48 1.66
C LEU A 181 -15.57 -9.08 1.05
N LEU A 182 -14.44 -8.39 0.99
CA LEU A 182 -14.34 -7.06 0.41
C LEU A 182 -14.68 -7.02 -1.09
N VAL A 183 -14.26 -8.02 -1.85
CA VAL A 183 -14.50 -8.05 -3.31
C VAL A 183 -15.94 -8.48 -3.63
N TYR A 184 -16.48 -9.45 -2.91
CA TYR A 184 -17.79 -10.03 -3.22
C TYR A 184 -18.95 -9.41 -2.44
N ALA A 185 -18.73 -8.74 -1.31
CA ALA A 185 -19.81 -8.08 -0.56
C ALA A 185 -20.57 -7.04 -1.40
N PRO A 186 -19.91 -6.12 -2.14
CA PRO A 186 -20.62 -5.17 -3.00
C PRO A 186 -21.45 -5.86 -4.09
N ILE A 187 -20.92 -6.95 -4.66
CA ILE A 187 -21.62 -7.73 -5.69
C ILE A 187 -22.86 -8.41 -5.10
N TYR A 188 -22.74 -8.99 -3.91
CA TYR A 188 -23.86 -9.65 -3.23
C TYR A 188 -24.98 -8.65 -2.87
N PHE A 189 -24.63 -7.51 -2.30
CA PHE A 189 -25.58 -6.45 -1.94
C PHE A 189 -26.31 -5.88 -3.15
N HIS A 190 -25.61 -5.68 -4.27
CA HIS A 190 -26.24 -5.16 -5.48
C HIS A 190 -27.05 -6.23 -6.23
N VAL A 191 -26.47 -7.40 -6.50
CA VAL A 191 -27.05 -8.42 -7.39
C VAL A 191 -28.09 -9.29 -6.70
N VAL A 192 -27.90 -9.63 -5.43
CA VAL A 192 -28.78 -10.55 -4.70
C VAL A 192 -29.78 -9.79 -3.82
N LEU A 193 -29.32 -8.77 -3.08
CA LEU A 193 -30.21 -7.99 -2.20
C LEU A 193 -30.89 -6.82 -2.92
N GLY A 194 -30.45 -6.46 -4.13
CA GLY A 194 -31.07 -5.41 -4.94
C GLY A 194 -30.82 -3.99 -4.43
N TYR A 195 -29.78 -3.75 -3.63
CA TYR A 195 -29.40 -2.39 -3.22
C TYR A 195 -28.83 -1.59 -4.39
N ASP A 196 -29.13 -0.30 -4.44
CA ASP A 196 -28.60 0.60 -5.46
C ASP A 196 -27.08 0.79 -5.28
N ILE A 197 -26.37 1.11 -6.36
CA ILE A 197 -24.90 1.23 -6.39
C ILE A 197 -24.38 2.29 -5.38
N PRO A 198 -25.00 3.48 -5.24
CA PRO A 198 -24.56 4.47 -4.28
C PRO A 198 -24.71 4.01 -2.83
N THR A 199 -25.81 3.30 -2.52
CA THR A 199 -26.03 2.72 -1.20
C THR A 199 -25.06 1.58 -0.92
N THR A 200 -24.78 0.73 -1.91
CA THR A 200 -23.83 -0.40 -1.79
C THR A 200 -22.43 0.07 -1.38
N ALA A 201 -21.97 1.20 -1.91
CA ALA A 201 -20.68 1.80 -1.55
C ALA A 201 -20.64 2.41 -0.13
N ALA A 202 -21.79 2.67 0.49
CA ALA A 202 -21.89 3.23 1.84
C ALA A 202 -22.05 2.16 2.94
N VAL A 203 -22.48 0.94 2.59
CA VAL A 203 -22.67 -0.18 3.54
C VAL A 203 -21.58 -1.26 3.47
N GLY A 204 -20.78 -1.27 2.40
CA GLY A 204 -19.60 -2.15 2.25
C GLY A 204 -18.32 -1.48 2.72
#